data_AF-A0A2W5ZXX1-F1
#
_entry.id   AF-A0A2W5ZXX1-F1
#
_cell.length_a   1.000
_cell.length_b   1.000
_cell.length_c   1.000
_cell.angle_alpha   90.00
_cell.angle_beta   90.00
_cell.angle_gamma   90.00
#
_symmetry.space_group_name_H-M   'P 1'
#
loop_
_entity.id
_entity.type
_entity.pdbx_description
1 polymer ?
#
loop_
_entity_poly.entity_id
_entity_poly.type
_entity_poly.pdbx_seq_one_letter_code
_entity_poly.pdbx_strand_id
1 'polypeptide(L)'
;MASFLAFVTSFGTILVMWVQHHRILRLVRTIDYPFLYWNGFLLLTISFVPFPTALLAGHLASPGSAMAAAAVYAGTFVAVALAFTGVWRHMRRHPRLLFATADPDELEGISRQYRFGPLLYLIAFGLAFVSPAASIAACLAMAIFFAFAGRPVWLIS
;
A
#
# COMPACT_ATOMS: atom_id res chain seq x y z
N MET A 1 -20.90 0.42 15.81
CA MET A 1 -19.81 -0.58 15.77
C MET A 1 -19.06 -0.57 14.43
N ALA A 2 -19.75 -0.74 13.29
CA ALA A 2 -19.13 -0.80 11.96
C ALA A 2 -18.24 0.42 11.61
N SER A 3 -18.70 1.64 11.89
CA SER A 3 -17.92 2.87 11.61
C SER A 3 -16.63 2.96 12.44
N PHE A 4 -16.63 2.47 13.69
CA PHE A 4 -15.43 2.45 14.52
C PHE A 4 -14.41 1.42 14.02
N LEU A 5 -14.85 0.22 13.65
CA LEU A 5 -13.99 -0.79 13.04
C LEU A 5 -13.40 -0.32 11.71
N ALA A 6 -14.21 0.37 10.88
CA ALA A 6 -13.74 0.97 9.63
C ALA A 6 -12.66 2.04 9.89
N PHE A 7 -12.87 2.89 10.90
CA PHE A 7 -11.88 3.88 11.32
C PHE A 7 -10.57 3.23 11.77
N VAL A 8 -10.61 2.26 12.69
CA VAL A 8 -9.41 1.59 13.20
C VAL A 8 -8.67 0.85 12.08
N THR A 9 -9.40 0.16 11.20
CA THR A 9 -8.81 -0.58 10.07
C THR A 9 -8.14 0.35 9.07
N SER A 10 -8.82 1.45 8.68
CA SER A 10 -8.26 2.43 7.76
C SER A 10 -7.05 3.13 8.36
N PHE A 11 -7.14 3.59 9.62
CA PHE A 11 -6.01 4.22 10.31
C PHE A 11 -4.80 3.28 10.42
N GLY A 12 -5.00 2.04 10.86
CA GLY A 12 -3.91 1.07 10.96
C GLY A 12 -3.25 0.79 9.61
N THR A 13 -4.04 0.72 8.54
CA THR A 13 -3.53 0.52 7.19
C THR A 13 -2.76 1.74 6.67
N ILE A 14 -3.26 2.95 6.92
CA ILE A 14 -2.57 4.21 6.60
C ILE A 14 -1.26 4.32 7.38
N LEU A 15 -1.22 3.89 8.64
CA LEU A 15 0.00 3.87 9.44
C LEU A 15 1.07 2.97 8.81
N VAL A 16 0.70 1.77 8.33
CA VAL A 16 1.61 0.89 7.59
C VAL A 16 2.14 1.58 6.32
N MET A 17 1.26 2.22 5.55
CA MET A 17 1.65 2.98 4.36
C MET A 17 2.61 4.13 4.71
N TRP A 18 2.38 4.83 5.82
CA TRP A 18 3.24 5.90 6.32
C TRP A 18 4.63 5.38 6.68
N VAL A 19 4.74 4.25 7.39
CA VAL A 19 6.03 3.60 7.70
C VAL A 19 6.77 3.24 6.41
N GLN A 20 6.07 2.63 5.46
CA GLN A 20 6.65 2.23 4.18
C GLN A 20 7.10 3.43 3.33
N HIS A 21 6.35 4.53 3.36
CA HIS A 21 6.72 5.79 2.73
C HIS A 21 7.98 6.38 3.37
N HIS A 22 8.08 6.41 4.70
CA HIS A 22 9.25 6.92 5.39
C HIS A 22 10.51 6.08 5.15
N ARG A 23 10.35 4.75 4.97
CA ARG A 23 11.46 3.86 4.59
C ARG A 23 12.04 4.25 3.23
N ILE A 24 11.21 4.61 2.25
CA ILE A 24 11.67 5.15 0.97
C ILE A 24 12.29 6.54 1.14
N LEU A 25 11.62 7.45 1.85
CA LEU A 25 12.09 8.83 1.99
C LEU A 25 13.45 8.95 2.68
N ARG A 26 13.79 8.03 3.59
CA ARG A 26 15.13 7.97 4.21
C ARG A 26 16.26 7.77 3.19
N LEU A 27 15.97 7.19 2.03
CA LEU A 27 16.94 6.96 0.96
C LEU A 27 17.12 8.19 0.06
N VAL A 28 16.25 9.20 0.16
CA VAL A 28 16.23 10.37 -0.70
C VAL A 28 17.29 11.37 -0.27
N ARG A 29 18.26 11.63 -1.16
CA ARG A 29 19.30 12.66 -1.01
C ARG A 29 18.84 14.04 -1.49
N THR A 30 18.13 14.08 -2.61
CA THR A 30 17.64 15.32 -3.23
C THR A 30 16.31 15.04 -3.93
N ILE A 31 15.54 16.10 -4.21
CA ILE A 31 14.18 16.04 -4.71
C ILE A 31 14.11 16.77 -6.04
N ASP A 32 13.39 16.20 -7.01
CA ASP A 32 12.97 16.87 -8.24
C ASP A 32 11.45 17.03 -8.31
N TYR A 33 10.97 17.91 -9.21
CA TYR A 33 9.54 18.16 -9.37
C TYR A 33 8.73 16.89 -9.71
N PRO A 34 9.16 16.00 -10.64
CA PRO A 34 8.44 14.77 -10.91
C PRO A 34 8.29 13.86 -9.68
N PHE A 35 9.31 13.78 -8.82
CA PHE A 35 9.21 13.05 -7.55
C PHE A 35 8.10 13.61 -6.66
N LEU A 36 7.94 14.94 -6.59
CA LEU A 36 6.85 15.56 -5.83
C LEU A 36 5.47 15.20 -6.38
N TYR A 37 5.28 15.16 -7.71
CA TYR A 37 4.01 14.74 -8.31
C TYR A 37 3.69 13.27 -8.08
N TRP A 38 4.70 12.38 -8.14
CA TRP A 38 4.52 10.97 -7.75
C TRP A 38 4.12 10.82 -6.28
N ASN A 39 4.71 11.61 -5.38
CA ASN A 39 4.29 11.66 -3.99
C ASN A 39 2.87 12.22 -3.83
N GLY A 40 2.52 13.27 -4.56
CA GLY A 40 1.17 13.81 -4.56
C GLY A 40 0.12 12.79 -5.01
N PHE A 41 0.42 12.02 -6.06
CA PHE A 41 -0.45 10.92 -6.50
C PHE A 41 -0.55 9.80 -5.44
N LEU A 42 0.56 9.45 -4.78
CA LEU A 42 0.54 8.51 -3.66
C LEU A 42 -0.37 9.04 -2.52
N LEU A 43 -0.22 10.30 -2.13
CA LEU A 43 -1.04 10.93 -1.09
C LEU A 43 -2.53 10.93 -1.46
N LEU A 44 -2.87 11.18 -2.73
CA LEU A 44 -4.25 11.06 -3.23
C LEU A 44 -4.81 9.66 -3.01
N THR A 45 -4.05 8.61 -3.37
CA THR A 45 -4.52 7.23 -3.18
C THR A 45 -4.66 6.86 -1.71
N ILE A 46 -3.74 7.31 -0.85
CA ILE A 46 -3.78 7.05 0.60
C ILE A 46 -4.94 7.79 1.25
N SER A 47 -5.19 9.06 0.90
CA SER A 47 -6.30 9.84 1.46
C SER A 47 -7.67 9.29 1.04
N PHE A 48 -7.74 8.53 -0.05
CA PHE A 48 -8.94 7.85 -0.49
C PHE A 48 -9.26 6.59 0.33
N VAL A 49 -8.28 5.91 0.95
CA VAL A 49 -8.44 4.63 1.70
C VAL A 49 -9.61 4.61 2.71
N PRO A 50 -9.89 5.67 3.49
CA PRO A 50 -11.01 5.67 4.43
C PRO A 50 -12.36 5.46 3.74
N PHE A 51 -12.56 5.98 2.52
CA PHE A 51 -13.83 5.88 1.81
C PHE A 51 -14.21 4.43 1.45
N PRO A 52 -13.38 3.64 0.74
CA PRO A 52 -13.63 2.23 0.50
C PRO A 52 -13.75 1.40 1.79
N THR A 53 -13.00 1.77 2.84
CA THR A 53 -13.07 1.05 4.12
C THR A 53 -14.44 1.25 4.79
N ALA A 54 -14.96 2.47 4.78
CA ALA A 54 -16.31 2.76 5.28
C ALA A 54 -17.39 2.13 4.38
N LEU A 55 -17.22 2.21 3.06
CA LEU A 55 -18.11 1.58 2.08
C LEU A 55 -18.20 0.07 2.33
N LEU A 56 -17.05 -0.60 2.52
CA LEU A 56 -17.00 -2.02 2.82
C LEU A 56 -17.77 -2.34 4.10
N ALA A 57 -17.46 -1.64 5.20
CA ALA A 57 -18.09 -1.87 6.49
C ALA A 57 -19.63 -1.72 6.46
N GLY A 58 -20.15 -0.84 5.62
CA GLY A 58 -21.61 -0.65 5.43
C GLY A 58 -22.29 -1.75 4.61
N HIS A 59 -21.55 -2.50 3.80
CA HIS A 59 -22.12 -3.47 2.84
C HIS A 59 -21.75 -4.93 3.17
N LEU A 60 -20.99 -5.19 4.24
CA LEU A 60 -20.61 -6.56 4.67
C LEU A 60 -21.80 -7.48 4.90
N ALA A 61 -22.93 -6.96 5.38
CA ALA A 61 -24.14 -7.74 5.68
C ALA A 61 -25.07 -7.95 4.48
N SER A 62 -24.78 -7.32 3.34
CA SER A 62 -25.65 -7.29 2.16
C SER A 62 -25.00 -8.06 0.99
N PRO A 63 -25.41 -9.31 0.71
CA PRO A 63 -24.74 -10.16 -0.28
C PRO A 63 -24.65 -9.54 -1.68
N GLY A 64 -25.68 -8.80 -2.11
CA GLY A 64 -25.74 -8.19 -3.44
C GLY A 64 -24.77 -7.02 -3.66
N SER A 65 -24.30 -6.36 -2.59
CA SER A 65 -23.42 -5.19 -2.67
C SER A 65 -22.02 -5.43 -2.09
N ALA A 66 -21.81 -6.54 -1.37
CA ALA A 66 -20.52 -6.93 -0.82
C ALA A 66 -19.43 -7.11 -1.89
N MET A 67 -19.77 -7.64 -3.06
CA MET A 67 -18.82 -7.81 -4.18
C MET A 67 -18.29 -6.47 -4.69
N ALA A 68 -19.19 -5.52 -4.97
CA ALA A 68 -18.80 -4.19 -5.42
C ALA A 68 -17.97 -3.46 -4.37
N ALA A 69 -18.37 -3.53 -3.09
CA ALA A 69 -17.63 -2.90 -2.00
C ALA A 69 -16.23 -3.51 -1.81
N ALA A 70 -16.11 -4.84 -1.87
CA ALA A 70 -14.81 -5.53 -1.81
C ALA A 70 -13.93 -5.19 -3.02
N ALA A 71 -14.50 -5.09 -4.23
CA ALA A 71 -13.77 -4.70 -5.43
C ALA A 71 -13.22 -3.26 -5.33
N VAL A 72 -14.03 -2.31 -4.86
CA VAL A 72 -13.57 -0.92 -4.62
C VAL A 72 -12.48 -0.87 -3.55
N TYR A 73 -12.63 -1.65 -2.47
CA TYR A 73 -11.63 -1.77 -1.41
C TYR A 73 -10.30 -2.34 -1.93
N ALA A 74 -10.31 -3.51 -2.56
CA ALA A 74 -9.10 -4.14 -3.12
C ALA A 74 -8.47 -3.31 -4.25
N GLY A 75 -9.29 -2.71 -5.12
CA GLY A 75 -8.84 -1.86 -6.21
C GLY A 75 -8.12 -0.59 -5.72
N THR A 76 -8.53 -0.08 -4.56
CA THR A 76 -7.82 1.04 -3.92
C THR A 76 -6.41 0.63 -3.51
N PHE A 77 -6.20 -0.58 -2.99
CA PHE A 77 -4.85 -1.06 -2.67
C PHE A 77 -4.01 -1.37 -3.91
N VAL A 78 -4.63 -1.78 -5.02
CA VAL A 78 -3.94 -1.85 -6.31
C VAL A 78 -3.41 -0.46 -6.71
N ALA A 79 -4.26 0.57 -6.62
CA ALA A 79 -3.86 1.94 -6.94
C ALA A 79 -2.72 2.44 -6.03
N VAL A 80 -2.82 2.20 -4.72
CA VAL A 80 -1.74 2.55 -3.75
C VAL A 80 -0.45 1.80 -4.08
N ALA A 81 -0.51 0.49 -4.37
CA ALA A 81 0.67 -0.30 -4.70
C ALA A 81 1.33 0.19 -6.00
N LEU A 82 0.54 0.56 -7.01
CA LEU A 82 1.05 1.18 -8.24
C LEU A 82 1.66 2.56 -7.99
N ALA A 83 1.08 3.38 -7.11
CA ALA A 83 1.62 4.68 -6.74
C ALA A 83 2.99 4.56 -6.05
N PHE A 84 3.12 3.66 -5.07
CA PHE A 84 4.41 3.33 -4.44
C PHE A 84 5.44 2.83 -5.46
N THR A 85 5.01 1.95 -6.37
CA THR A 85 5.86 1.46 -7.46
C THR A 85 6.32 2.59 -8.37
N GLY A 86 5.45 3.56 -8.67
CA GLY A 86 5.77 4.76 -9.42
C GLY A 86 6.86 5.61 -8.76
N VAL A 87 6.67 5.94 -7.47
CA VAL A 87 7.67 6.67 -6.65
C VAL A 87 9.02 5.94 -6.68
N TRP A 88 9.02 4.64 -6.37
CA TRP A 88 10.26 3.86 -6.31
C TRP A 88 10.95 3.75 -7.67
N ARG A 89 10.19 3.50 -8.73
CA ARG A 89 10.73 3.35 -10.09
C ARG A 89 11.31 4.66 -10.60
N HIS A 90 10.73 5.81 -10.21
CA HIS A 90 11.32 7.13 -10.49
C HIS A 90 12.67 7.28 -9.80
N MET A 91 12.75 6.99 -8.50
CA MET A 91 14.01 7.06 -7.75
C MET A 91 15.09 6.13 -8.33
N ARG A 92 14.74 4.89 -8.66
CA ARG A 92 15.68 3.92 -9.26
C ARG A 92 16.20 4.32 -10.64
N ARG A 93 15.42 5.09 -11.41
CA ARG A 93 15.85 5.63 -12.72
C ARG A 93 16.69 6.89 -12.61
N HIS A 94 16.66 7.56 -11.46
CA HIS A 94 17.41 8.78 -11.22
C HIS A 94 18.31 8.61 -9.98
N PRO A 95 19.45 7.90 -10.08
CA PRO A 95 20.31 7.58 -8.94
C PRO A 95 20.80 8.81 -8.15
N ARG A 96 20.85 9.99 -8.79
CA ARG A 96 21.14 11.27 -8.12
C ARG A 96 20.18 11.60 -6.97
N LEU A 97 18.95 11.09 -7.01
CA LEU A 97 17.94 11.25 -5.96
C LEU A 97 18.24 10.38 -4.73
N LEU A 98 19.10 9.37 -4.86
CA LEU A 98 19.45 8.43 -3.79
C LEU A 98 20.78 8.81 -3.14
N PHE A 99 20.95 8.48 -1.86
CA PHE A 99 22.28 8.49 -1.25
C PHE A 99 23.17 7.42 -1.89
N ALA A 100 24.43 7.78 -2.19
CA ALA A 100 25.41 6.83 -2.74
C ALA A 100 25.77 5.72 -1.75
N THR A 101 25.52 5.94 -0.45
CA THR A 101 25.76 5.00 0.64
C THR A 101 24.55 4.11 0.93
N ALA A 102 23.50 4.15 0.10
CA ALA A 102 22.35 3.27 0.28
C ALA A 102 22.76 1.81 0.07
N ASP A 103 22.34 0.95 1.00
CA ASP A 103 22.67 -0.48 0.99
C ASP A 103 22.04 -1.17 -0.24
N PRO A 104 22.85 -1.78 -1.13
CA PRO A 104 22.34 -2.49 -2.31
C PRO A 104 21.32 -3.58 -2.00
N ASP A 105 21.46 -4.28 -0.87
CA ASP A 105 20.55 -5.36 -0.47
C ASP A 105 19.19 -4.79 -0.05
N GLU A 106 19.18 -3.65 0.66
CA GLU A 106 17.96 -2.90 0.97
C GLU A 106 17.25 -2.43 -0.30
N LEU A 107 18.00 -1.87 -1.26
CA LEU A 107 17.44 -1.39 -2.54
C LEU A 107 16.83 -2.53 -3.37
N GLU A 108 17.42 -3.72 -3.36
CA GLU A 108 16.86 -4.88 -4.07
C GLU A 108 15.65 -5.46 -3.34
N GLY A 109 15.68 -5.52 -2.00
CA GLY A 109 14.52 -5.91 -1.19
C GLY A 109 13.30 -5.04 -1.45
N ILE A 110 13.48 -3.71 -1.45
CA ILE A 110 12.41 -2.75 -1.79
C ILE A 110 11.93 -2.94 -3.24
N SER A 111 12.84 -3.19 -4.18
CA SER A 111 12.49 -3.42 -5.59
C SER A 111 11.64 -4.66 -5.81
N ARG A 112 11.97 -5.76 -5.13
CA ARG A 112 11.16 -6.99 -5.17
C ARG A 112 9.78 -6.74 -4.58
N GLN A 113 9.72 -6.07 -3.43
CA GLN A 113 8.46 -5.72 -2.78
C GLN A 113 7.53 -4.93 -3.71
N TYR A 114 8.00 -3.89 -4.39
CA TYR A 114 7.17 -3.10 -5.31
C TYR A 114 6.95 -3.74 -6.67
N ARG A 115 7.71 -4.77 -7.04
CA ARG A 115 7.42 -5.59 -8.22
C ARG A 115 6.26 -6.56 -7.97
N PHE A 116 6.27 -7.23 -6.81
CA PHE A 116 5.29 -8.27 -6.50
C PHE A 116 4.03 -7.75 -5.79
N GLY A 117 4.13 -6.66 -5.01
CA GLY A 117 3.01 -6.07 -4.28
C GLY A 117 1.78 -5.77 -5.16
N PRO A 118 1.92 -5.05 -6.28
CA PRO A 118 0.79 -4.79 -7.18
C PRO A 118 0.12 -6.06 -7.72
N LEU A 119 0.90 -7.10 -8.04
CA LEU A 119 0.36 -8.38 -8.53
C LEU A 119 -0.47 -9.08 -7.46
N LEU A 120 0.00 -9.08 -6.21
CA LEU A 120 -0.74 -9.69 -5.10
C LEU A 120 -2.05 -8.95 -4.81
N TYR A 121 -2.05 -7.62 -4.88
CA TYR A 121 -3.28 -6.84 -4.74
C TYR A 121 -4.22 -7.00 -5.96
N LEU A 122 -3.69 -7.20 -7.17
CA LEU A 122 -4.50 -7.53 -8.35
C LEU A 122 -5.19 -8.89 -8.20
N ILE A 123 -4.52 -9.88 -7.62
CA ILE A 123 -5.14 -11.17 -7.27
C ILE A 123 -6.25 -10.95 -6.25
N ALA A 124 -6.00 -10.19 -5.18
CA ALA A 124 -7.02 -9.85 -4.18
C ALA A 124 -8.22 -9.12 -4.81
N PHE A 125 -7.99 -8.24 -5.79
CA PHE A 125 -9.05 -7.58 -6.55
C PHE A 125 -9.84 -8.57 -7.40
N GLY A 126 -9.19 -9.49 -8.11
CA GLY A 126 -9.86 -10.56 -8.86
C GLY A 126 -10.72 -11.45 -7.95
N LEU A 127 -10.22 -11.78 -6.75
CA LEU A 127 -10.96 -12.55 -5.75
C LEU A 127 -12.24 -11.84 -5.30
N ALA A 128 -12.34 -10.51 -5.38
CA ALA A 128 -13.53 -9.77 -4.96
C ALA A 128 -14.78 -10.17 -5.76
N PHE A 129 -14.60 -10.61 -7.01
CA PHE A 129 -15.67 -11.04 -7.91
C PHE A 129 -16.07 -12.50 -7.75
N VAL A 130 -15.36 -13.27 -6.91
CA VAL A 130 -15.65 -14.68 -6.64
C VAL A 130 -16.04 -14.88 -5.17
N SER A 131 -15.27 -14.29 -4.26
CA SER A 131 -15.48 -14.35 -2.82
C SER A 131 -15.03 -13.03 -2.18
N PRO A 132 -15.97 -12.13 -1.82
CA PRO A 132 -15.64 -10.89 -1.12
C PRO A 132 -14.82 -11.15 0.15
N ALA A 133 -15.16 -12.21 0.91
CA ALA A 133 -14.44 -12.59 2.11
C ALA A 133 -12.97 -12.97 1.82
N ALA A 134 -12.71 -13.74 0.76
CA ALA A 134 -11.34 -14.10 0.37
C ALA A 134 -10.52 -12.88 -0.07
N SER A 135 -11.14 -11.96 -0.81
CA SER A 135 -10.52 -10.69 -1.20
C SER A 135 -10.11 -9.85 0.01
N ILE A 136 -11.03 -9.65 0.95
CA ILE A 136 -10.78 -8.88 2.18
C ILE A 136 -9.69 -9.54 3.01
N ALA A 137 -9.75 -10.87 3.18
CA ALA A 137 -8.74 -11.63 3.91
C ALA A 137 -7.35 -11.47 3.28
N ALA A 138 -7.25 -11.53 1.95
CA ALA A 138 -6.00 -11.31 1.23
C ALA A 138 -5.46 -9.88 1.43
N CYS A 139 -6.31 -8.86 1.35
CA CYS A 139 -5.92 -7.47 1.62
C CYS A 139 -5.41 -7.27 3.05
N LEU A 140 -6.10 -7.82 4.05
CA LEU A 140 -5.68 -7.74 5.45
C LEU A 140 -4.38 -8.49 5.72
N ALA A 141 -4.23 -9.71 5.17
CA ALA A 141 -3.00 -10.47 5.26
C ALA A 141 -1.81 -9.69 4.68
N MET A 142 -2.03 -9.00 3.55
CA MET A 142 -1.01 -8.17 2.93
C MET A 142 -0.65 -6.93 3.77
N ALA A 143 -1.65 -6.27 4.37
CA ALA A 143 -1.42 -5.15 5.28
C ALA A 143 -0.60 -5.57 6.50
N ILE A 144 -0.91 -6.74 7.09
CA ILE A 144 -0.15 -7.33 8.19
C ILE A 144 1.27 -7.66 7.72
N PHE A 145 1.42 -8.36 6.60
CA PHE A 145 2.73 -8.69 6.03
C PHE A 145 3.60 -7.44 5.87
N PHE A 146 3.06 -6.35 5.29
CA PHE A 146 3.81 -5.10 5.10
C PHE A 146 4.05 -4.30 6.38
N ALA A 147 3.24 -4.48 7.42
CA ALA A 147 3.53 -3.90 8.74
C ALA A 147 4.83 -4.44 9.34
N PHE A 148 5.21 -5.68 8.99
CA PHE A 148 6.42 -6.34 9.47
C PHE A 148 7.54 -6.40 8.42
N ALA A 149 7.20 -6.45 7.13
CA ALA A 149 8.12 -6.49 6.00
C ALA A 149 8.73 -5.10 5.75
N GLY A 150 9.67 -4.73 6.61
CA GLY A 150 10.32 -3.43 6.62
C GLY A 150 10.97 -3.06 7.95
N ARG A 151 10.87 -3.92 8.97
CA ARG A 151 11.65 -3.76 10.20
C ARG A 151 13.13 -3.83 9.85
N PRO A 152 13.92 -2.79 10.18
CA PRO A 152 15.37 -2.89 10.13
C PRO A 152 15.82 -4.02 11.07
N VAL A 153 16.78 -4.84 10.64
CA VAL A 153 17.29 -6.00 11.39
C VAL A 153 17.74 -5.63 12.82
N TRP A 154 18.17 -4.39 13.05
CA TRP A 154 18.63 -3.86 14.34
C TRP A 154 17.54 -3.55 15.38
N LEU A 155 16.24 -3.78 15.09
CA LEU A 155 15.18 -3.71 16.10
C LEU A 155 14.88 -5.06 16.77
N ILE A 156 15.55 -6.14 16.36
CA ILE A 156 15.30 -7.51 16.81
C ILE A 156 16.57 -8.15 17.43
N SER A 157 17.63 -7.36 17.59
CA SER A 157 18.93 -7.74 18.15
C SER A 157 19.27 -6.89 19.36
#